data_AF-A0A0F2M9K1-F1
#
_entry.id   AF-A0A0F2M9K1-F1
#
_cell.length_a   1.000
_cell.length_b   1.000
_cell.length_c   1.000
_cell.angle_alpha   90.00
_cell.angle_beta   90.00
_cell.angle_gamma   90.00
#
_symmetry.space_group_name_H-M   'P 1'
#
loop_
_entity.id
_entity.type
_entity.pdbx_description
1 polymer ?
#
loop_
_entity_poly.entity_id
_entity_poly.type
_entity_poly.pdbx_seq_one_letter_code
_entity_poly.pdbx_strand_id
1 'polypeptide(L)'
;MATRRLAEGEKTILEKDDTVGASPPAGEKSNIAPAVPQYVAAVPEPRGCYSSLLVMHVILKLLGFTFTMIVAPIGSYFATVDVLFKGNSTYAGALAAIVANVVLLAYVVVAFYEDQSDQLAEKETKKER
;
A
#
# COMPACT_ATOMS: atom_id res chain seq x y z
N MET A 1 -25.82 29.16 -40.58
CA MET A 1 -25.66 28.04 -41.54
C MET A 1 -24.27 27.44 -41.36
N ALA A 2 -24.11 26.17 -41.78
CA ALA A 2 -22.87 25.40 -41.96
C ALA A 2 -21.50 25.97 -41.56
N THR A 3 -20.78 25.19 -40.74
CA THR A 3 -19.40 24.76 -41.07
C THR A 3 -19.24 23.27 -40.75
N ARG A 4 -18.80 22.47 -41.74
CA ARG A 4 -18.34 21.09 -41.56
C ARG A 4 -16.81 21.10 -41.43
N ARG A 5 -16.27 20.28 -40.51
CA ARG A 5 -15.15 19.32 -40.71
C ARG A 5 -14.43 19.05 -39.38
N LEU A 6 -14.38 17.78 -38.98
CA LEU A 6 -13.28 17.02 -38.36
C LEU A 6 -13.85 15.66 -37.91
N ALA A 7 -13.06 14.60 -37.78
CA ALA A 7 -12.52 13.79 -38.89
C ALA A 7 -12.08 12.41 -38.35
N GLU A 8 -12.36 11.35 -39.10
CA GLU A 8 -11.48 10.18 -39.32
C GLU A 8 -10.97 9.34 -38.12
N GLY A 9 -11.52 9.50 -36.91
CA GLY A 9 -11.11 8.69 -35.73
C GLY A 9 -11.86 7.36 -35.52
N GLU A 10 -13.16 7.30 -35.83
CA GLU A 10 -14.06 6.25 -35.30
C GLU A 10 -14.20 5.01 -36.19
N LYS A 11 -13.09 4.32 -36.50
CA LYS A 11 -13.13 3.03 -37.23
C LYS A 11 -12.17 1.95 -36.69
N THR A 12 -12.74 0.75 -36.58
CA THR A 12 -12.08 -0.56 -36.79
C THR A 12 -10.81 -0.84 -35.98
N ILE A 13 -10.94 -0.95 -34.65
CA ILE A 13 -10.06 -1.81 -33.83
C ILE A 13 -10.59 -3.27 -33.79
N LEU A 14 -11.86 -3.48 -34.20
CA LEU A 14 -12.62 -4.74 -34.09
C LEU A 14 -12.60 -5.59 -35.39
N GLU A 15 -11.55 -5.49 -36.20
CA GLU A 15 -11.46 -6.12 -37.54
C GLU A 15 -10.03 -6.65 -37.83
N LYS A 16 -9.31 -7.14 -36.80
CA LYS A 16 -7.86 -7.43 -36.91
C LYS A 16 -7.36 -8.76 -36.33
N ASP A 17 -8.23 -9.68 -35.95
CA ASP A 17 -7.82 -10.99 -35.36
C ASP A 17 -8.26 -12.24 -36.16
N ASP A 18 -8.99 -12.10 -37.27
CA ASP A 18 -9.44 -13.24 -38.10
C ASP A 18 -8.35 -13.85 -39.02
N THR A 19 -7.05 -13.67 -38.69
CA THR A 19 -5.93 -14.33 -39.37
C THR A 19 -5.08 -15.17 -38.42
N VAL A 20 -5.74 -16.03 -37.65
CA VAL A 20 -5.09 -17.13 -36.92
C VAL A 20 -4.52 -18.13 -37.93
N GLY A 21 -3.23 -18.47 -37.78
CA GLY A 21 -2.49 -19.32 -38.71
C GLY A 21 -2.89 -20.80 -38.69
N ALA A 22 -2.31 -21.57 -39.62
CA ALA A 22 -2.63 -22.98 -39.83
C ALA A 22 -2.42 -23.86 -38.57
N SER A 23 -3.43 -24.66 -38.25
CA SER A 23 -3.37 -25.66 -37.17
C SER A 23 -2.28 -26.70 -37.40
N PRO A 24 -1.43 -27.01 -36.40
CA PRO A 24 -0.59 -28.21 -36.42
C PRO A 24 -1.45 -29.49 -36.46
N PRO A 25 -0.96 -30.58 -37.09
CA PRO A 25 -1.71 -31.83 -37.19
C PRO A 25 -1.82 -32.54 -35.83
N ALA A 26 -2.96 -33.22 -35.61
CA ALA A 26 -3.20 -33.97 -34.38
C ALA A 26 -2.29 -35.20 -34.27
N GLY A 27 -1.50 -35.29 -33.19
CA GLY A 27 -0.62 -36.45 -32.96
C GLY A 27 0.14 -36.42 -31.63
N GLU A 28 0.55 -35.25 -31.13
CA GLU A 28 1.28 -35.15 -29.86
C GLU A 28 0.36 -35.37 -28.65
N LYS A 29 0.63 -36.48 -27.93
CA LYS A 29 0.03 -36.75 -26.63
C LYS A 29 0.67 -35.81 -25.61
N SER A 30 -0.09 -34.82 -25.15
CA SER A 30 0.35 -33.89 -24.13
C SER A 30 0.81 -34.63 -22.87
N ASN A 31 2.06 -34.42 -22.47
CA ASN A 31 2.61 -34.99 -21.25
C ASN A 31 2.15 -34.14 -20.05
N ILE A 32 0.93 -34.43 -19.57
CA ILE A 32 0.26 -33.68 -18.49
C ILE A 32 0.76 -34.10 -17.09
N ALA A 33 1.86 -34.87 -16.99
CA ALA A 33 2.51 -35.09 -15.69
C ALA A 33 3.06 -33.74 -15.19
N PRO A 34 2.55 -33.17 -14.09
CA PRO A 34 2.96 -31.84 -13.67
C PRO A 34 4.40 -31.91 -13.16
N ALA A 35 5.32 -31.26 -13.88
CA ALA A 35 6.73 -31.14 -13.51
C ALA A 35 6.96 -30.15 -12.35
N VAL A 36 6.10 -30.20 -11.32
CA VAL A 36 6.28 -29.44 -10.08
C VAL A 36 7.52 -29.95 -9.36
N PRO A 37 8.57 -29.12 -9.15
CA PRO A 37 9.79 -29.61 -8.51
C PRO A 37 9.53 -29.90 -7.03
N GLN A 38 10.26 -30.87 -6.47
CA GLN A 38 10.08 -31.34 -5.10
C GLN A 38 10.28 -30.28 -4.00
N TYR A 39 10.74 -29.06 -4.34
CA TYR A 39 10.85 -27.95 -3.39
C TYR A 39 9.52 -27.54 -2.74
N VAL A 40 8.38 -27.85 -3.38
CA VAL A 40 7.04 -27.61 -2.79
C VAL A 40 6.76 -28.55 -1.60
N ALA A 41 7.46 -29.68 -1.49
CA ALA A 41 7.44 -30.53 -0.29
C ALA A 41 8.24 -29.94 0.89
N ALA A 42 8.94 -28.81 0.68
CA ALA A 42 9.69 -28.07 1.69
C ALA A 42 9.05 -26.71 2.03
N VAL A 43 7.71 -26.60 1.97
CA VAL A 43 6.99 -25.56 2.70
C VAL A 43 7.22 -25.81 4.20
N PRO A 44 7.92 -24.92 4.93
CA PRO A 44 8.08 -25.10 6.36
C PRO A 44 6.74 -24.92 7.05
N GLU A 45 6.50 -25.72 8.09
CA GLU A 45 5.37 -25.58 9.02
C GLU A 45 5.06 -24.10 9.30
N PRO A 46 3.80 -23.64 9.13
CA PRO A 46 3.44 -22.30 9.53
C PRO A 46 3.60 -22.23 11.05
N ARG A 47 4.59 -21.46 11.53
CA ARG A 47 4.79 -21.19 12.97
C ARG A 47 3.70 -20.26 13.51
N GLY A 48 2.46 -20.76 13.47
CA GLY A 48 1.23 -20.18 13.97
C GLY A 48 1.14 -20.16 15.49
N CYS A 49 2.20 -19.67 16.14
CA CYS A 49 2.05 -18.98 17.41
C CYS A 49 2.47 -17.54 17.17
N TYR A 50 1.54 -16.73 16.66
CA TYR A 50 1.60 -15.28 16.86
C TYR A 50 1.55 -15.07 18.37
N SER A 51 2.71 -14.97 19.02
CA SER A 51 2.79 -14.77 20.46
C SER A 51 1.91 -13.57 20.83
N SER A 52 1.09 -13.66 21.86
CA SER A 52 0.12 -12.60 22.16
C SER A 52 0.79 -11.22 22.29
N LEU A 53 2.05 -11.19 22.75
CA LEU A 53 2.89 -10.00 22.79
C LEU A 53 3.21 -9.40 21.40
N LEU A 54 3.48 -10.24 20.39
CA LEU A 54 3.70 -9.83 19.00
C LEU A 54 2.40 -9.32 18.37
N VAL A 55 1.27 -9.98 18.63
CA VAL A 55 -0.07 -9.50 18.23
C VAL A 55 -0.36 -8.13 18.84
N MET A 56 -0.11 -7.95 20.15
CA MET A 56 -0.26 -6.65 20.80
C MET A 56 0.70 -5.59 20.23
N HIS A 57 1.95 -5.94 19.91
CA HIS A 57 2.92 -5.03 19.32
C HIS A 57 2.46 -4.47 17.96
N VAL A 58 1.98 -5.34 17.06
CA VAL A 58 1.42 -4.93 15.76
C VAL A 58 0.15 -4.11 15.94
N ILE A 59 -0.75 -4.49 16.85
CA ILE A 59 -1.96 -3.71 17.16
C ILE A 59 -1.59 -2.33 17.68
N LEU A 60 -0.58 -2.20 18.55
CA LEU A 60 -0.13 -0.91 19.08
C LEU A 60 0.53 -0.02 18.02
N LYS A 61 1.33 -0.57 17.09
CA LYS A 61 1.84 0.19 15.92
C LYS A 61 0.67 0.73 15.08
N LEU A 62 -0.27 -0.12 14.67
CA LEU A 62 -1.42 0.28 13.85
C LEU A 62 -2.36 1.28 14.56
N LEU A 63 -2.61 1.07 15.85
CA LEU A 63 -3.39 1.99 16.68
C LEU A 63 -2.69 3.34 16.80
N GLY A 64 -1.39 3.36 17.10
CA GLY A 64 -0.61 4.58 17.26
C GLY A 64 -0.51 5.41 15.98
N PHE A 65 -0.23 4.78 14.84
CA PHE A 65 -0.13 5.42 13.52
C PHE A 65 -1.46 6.05 13.09
N THR A 66 -2.58 5.33 13.25
CA THR A 66 -3.93 5.86 12.91
C THR A 66 -4.42 6.91 13.90
N PHE A 67 -4.24 6.68 15.20
CA PHE A 67 -4.57 7.66 16.26
C PHE A 67 -3.79 8.96 16.07
N THR A 68 -2.49 8.90 15.73
CA THR A 68 -1.66 10.09 15.49
C THR A 68 -2.19 10.91 14.32
N MET A 69 -2.54 10.27 13.19
CA MET A 69 -3.03 10.98 12.00
C MET A 69 -4.39 11.67 12.24
N ILE A 70 -5.24 11.10 13.10
CA ILE A 70 -6.53 11.70 13.47
C ILE A 70 -6.35 12.77 14.57
N VAL A 71 -5.69 12.42 15.67
CA VAL A 71 -5.68 13.22 16.91
C VAL A 71 -4.64 14.33 16.89
N ALA A 72 -3.49 14.19 16.20
CA ALA A 72 -2.53 15.28 16.15
C ALA A 72 -3.05 16.51 15.38
N PRO A 73 -3.64 16.39 14.16
CA PRO A 73 -4.19 17.54 13.43
C PRO A 73 -5.48 18.08 14.07
N ILE A 74 -6.43 17.21 14.44
CA ILE A 74 -7.72 17.63 14.99
C ILE A 74 -7.56 18.15 16.44
N GLY A 75 -6.72 17.50 17.25
CA GLY A 75 -6.38 17.98 18.58
C GLY A 75 -5.61 19.31 18.54
N SER A 76 -4.69 19.49 17.58
CA SER A 76 -4.00 20.76 17.37
C SER A 76 -4.97 21.89 16.97
N TYR A 77 -5.98 21.60 16.14
CA TYR A 77 -7.04 22.56 15.81
C TYR A 77 -7.75 23.05 17.08
N PHE A 78 -8.37 22.16 17.86
CA PHE A 78 -9.12 22.57 19.05
C PHE A 78 -8.22 23.23 20.12
N ALA A 79 -7.02 22.69 20.35
CA ALA A 79 -6.05 23.31 21.26
C ALA A 79 -5.64 24.74 20.83
N THR A 80 -5.54 25.03 19.53
CA THR A 80 -5.15 26.37 19.06
C THR A 80 -6.32 27.35 18.87
N VAL A 81 -7.54 26.85 18.64
CA VAL A 81 -8.79 27.65 18.74
C VAL A 81 -8.87 28.34 20.10
N ASP A 82 -8.70 27.57 21.18
CA ASP A 82 -8.93 28.03 22.55
C ASP A 82 -7.71 28.74 23.16
N VAL A 83 -6.49 28.21 22.96
CA VAL A 83 -5.28 28.74 23.64
C VAL A 83 -4.70 29.98 22.96
N LEU A 84 -4.78 30.10 21.62
CA LEU A 84 -4.22 31.26 20.90
C LEU A 84 -5.29 32.24 20.39
N PHE A 85 -6.33 31.74 19.71
CA PHE A 85 -7.14 32.57 18.81
C PHE A 85 -8.54 32.96 19.30
N LYS A 86 -8.90 32.66 20.55
CA LYS A 86 -10.18 33.03 21.20
C LYS A 86 -11.41 32.81 20.29
N GLY A 87 -11.48 31.66 19.63
CA GLY A 87 -12.62 31.29 18.78
C GLY A 87 -12.55 31.72 17.30
N ASN A 88 -11.45 32.31 16.81
CA ASN A 88 -11.29 32.54 15.36
C ASN A 88 -10.90 31.26 14.60
N SER A 89 -11.90 30.43 14.30
CA SER A 89 -11.79 29.15 13.60
C SER A 89 -10.98 29.19 12.31
N THR A 90 -11.01 30.30 11.56
CA THR A 90 -10.26 30.44 10.30
C THR A 90 -8.75 30.43 10.52
N TYR A 91 -8.27 31.08 11.59
CA TYR A 91 -6.85 31.14 11.91
C TYR A 91 -6.34 29.81 12.49
N ALA A 92 -7.12 29.19 13.38
CA ALA A 92 -6.80 27.86 13.91
C ALA A 92 -6.88 26.77 12.82
N GLY A 93 -7.81 26.88 11.86
CA GLY A 93 -7.91 25.98 10.71
C GLY A 93 -6.70 26.07 9.78
N ALA A 94 -6.23 27.29 9.49
CA ALA A 94 -5.00 27.49 8.72
C ALA A 94 -3.77 26.94 9.45
N LEU A 95 -3.66 27.14 10.76
CA LEU A 95 -2.60 26.58 11.59
C LEU A 95 -2.66 25.05 11.60
N ALA A 96 -3.83 24.46 11.79
CA ALA A 96 -4.03 23.00 11.79
C ALA A 96 -3.68 22.36 10.43
N ALA A 97 -3.94 23.03 9.31
CA ALA A 97 -3.52 22.59 7.98
C ALA A 97 -1.98 22.59 7.83
N ILE A 98 -1.29 23.61 8.38
CA ILE A 98 0.17 23.64 8.42
C ILE A 98 0.70 22.49 9.30
N VAL A 99 0.10 22.28 10.48
CA VAL A 99 0.46 21.18 11.39
C VAL A 99 0.22 19.81 10.74
N ALA A 100 -0.87 19.61 9.99
CA ALA A 100 -1.12 18.36 9.26
C ALA A 100 0.00 18.03 8.27
N ASN A 101 0.53 19.03 7.55
CA ASN A 101 1.65 18.85 6.64
C ASN A 101 2.97 18.53 7.37
N VAL A 102 3.19 19.13 8.55
CA VAL A 102 4.35 18.81 9.41
C VAL A 102 4.21 17.40 10.02
N VAL A 103 3.02 17.00 10.45
CA VAL A 103 2.72 15.65 10.95
C VAL A 103 2.93 14.60 9.85
N LEU A 104 2.55 14.90 8.60
CA LEU A 104 2.80 14.01 7.46
C LEU A 104 4.30 13.80 7.21
N LEU A 105 5.12 14.86 7.25
CA LEU A 105 6.58 14.74 7.16
C LEU A 105 7.18 13.99 8.36
N ALA A 106 6.69 14.26 9.58
CA ALA A 106 7.14 13.58 10.78
C ALA A 106 6.80 12.08 10.78
N TYR A 107 5.59 11.71 10.32
CA TYR A 107 5.16 10.31 10.21
C TYR A 107 5.95 9.54 9.13
N VAL A 108 6.33 10.18 8.02
CA VAL A 108 7.29 9.61 7.04
C VAL A 108 8.65 9.34 7.69
N VAL A 109 9.18 10.27 8.50
CA VAL A 109 10.44 10.09 9.23
C VAL A 109 10.32 8.99 10.29
N VAL A 110 9.21 8.90 11.02
CA VAL A 110 8.94 7.81 11.98
C VAL A 110 8.88 6.46 11.26
N ALA A 111 8.19 6.36 10.12
CA ALA A 111 8.14 5.13 9.33
C ALA A 111 9.54 4.65 8.90
N PHE A 112 10.44 5.57 8.50
CA PHE A 112 11.83 5.22 8.19
C PHE A 112 12.65 4.78 9.41
N TYR A 113 12.30 5.19 10.64
CA TYR A 113 12.93 4.67 11.86
C TYR A 113 12.35 3.32 12.29
N GLU A 114 11.04 3.12 12.20
CA GLU A 114 10.40 1.84 12.52
C GLU A 114 10.84 0.72 11.55
N ASP A 115 10.87 0.99 10.23
CA ASP A 115 11.33 0.04 9.21
C ASP A 115 12.79 -0.42 9.45
N GLN A 116 13.68 0.52 9.81
CA GLN A 116 15.07 0.18 10.16
C GLN A 116 15.16 -0.69 11.41
N SER A 117 14.31 -0.47 12.42
CA SER A 117 14.33 -1.29 13.64
C SER A 117 13.87 -2.73 13.37
N ASP A 118 12.82 -2.92 12.57
CA ASP A 118 12.33 -4.24 12.18
C ASP A 118 13.37 -4.96 11.29
N GLN A 119 14.01 -4.26 10.35
CA GLN A 119 15.10 -4.79 9.51
C GLN A 119 16.40 -5.11 10.26
N LEU A 120 16.64 -4.58 11.46
CA LEU A 120 17.78 -4.97 12.30
C LEU A 120 17.49 -6.25 13.09
N ALA A 121 16.27 -6.37 13.64
CA ALA A 121 15.83 -7.58 14.34
C ALA A 121 15.87 -8.84 13.45
N GLU A 122 15.52 -8.73 12.17
CA GLU A 122 15.64 -9.85 11.22
C GLU A 122 17.11 -10.26 10.98
N LYS A 123 18.05 -9.31 10.94
CA LYS A 123 19.48 -9.56 10.69
C LYS A 123 20.16 -10.28 11.86
N GLU A 124 19.82 -9.91 13.10
CA GLU A 124 20.26 -10.61 14.31
C GLU A 124 19.72 -12.06 14.31
N THR A 125 18.41 -12.22 14.12
CA THR A 125 17.70 -13.53 14.07
C THR A 125 18.27 -14.48 13.00
N LYS A 126 18.79 -13.94 11.89
CA LYS A 126 19.36 -14.68 10.76
C LYS A 126 20.86 -14.96 10.90
N LYS A 127 21.49 -14.56 12.01
CA LYS A 127 22.90 -14.79 12.34
C LYS A 127 23.09 -15.79 13.49
N GLU A 128 22.05 -16.00 14.29
CA GLU A 128 21.98 -17.01 15.36
C GLU A 128 21.57 -18.42 14.86
N ARG A 129 21.20 -18.55 13.58
CA ARG A 129 20.65 -19.77 12.95
C ARG A 129 21.42 -20.22 11.71
#